data_AF-A0A4P7W2L1-F1
#
_entry.id   AF-A0A4P7W2L1-F1
#
_cell.length_a   1.000
_cell.length_b   1.000
_cell.length_c   1.000
_cell.angle_alpha   90.00
_cell.angle_beta   90.00
_cell.angle_gamma   90.00
#
_symmetry.space_group_name_H-M   'P 1'
#
loop_
_entity.id
_entity.type
_entity.pdbx_description
1 polymer ?
#
loop_
_entity_poly.entity_id
_entity_poly.type
_entity_poly.pdbx_seq_one_letter_code
_entity_poly.pdbx_strand_id
1 'polypeptide(L)'
;MSTKNRYEYLKIDFLEDVSPVEAQSTWRVTKARRESVTIFSSLLPDGSWVYGYAVNWANGRTSVQQPTAALGRFRSQRDAKLYAIGFMLLYLDYFIEDTRIDLRSGEASLLQAELF
;
A
#
# COMPACT_ATOMS: atom_id res chain seq x y z
N MET A 1 -12.68 16.09 -7.52
CA MET A 1 -11.63 15.10 -7.84
C MET A 1 -12.22 13.72 -7.62
N SER A 2 -12.02 12.78 -8.54
CA SER A 2 -12.37 11.38 -8.28
C SER A 2 -11.54 10.90 -7.09
N THR A 3 -12.17 10.70 -5.94
CA THR A 3 -11.57 10.21 -4.70
C THR A 3 -11.33 8.70 -4.72
N LYS A 4 -11.48 8.06 -5.88
CA LYS A 4 -11.40 6.61 -6.03
C LYS A 4 -9.98 6.19 -6.37
N ASN A 5 -9.50 5.14 -5.70
CA ASN A 5 -8.20 4.55 -5.98
C ASN A 5 -8.15 4.09 -7.44
N ARG A 6 -7.12 4.52 -8.20
CA ARG A 6 -6.93 4.15 -9.60
C ARG A 6 -6.87 2.63 -9.80
N TYR A 7 -6.39 1.93 -8.79
CA TYR A 7 -6.18 0.49 -8.81
C TYR A 7 -7.36 -0.31 -8.25
N GLU A 8 -8.55 0.29 -8.11
CA GLU A 8 -9.72 -0.41 -7.57
C GLU A 8 -10.01 -1.73 -8.29
N TYR A 9 -9.78 -1.77 -9.61
CA TYR A 9 -9.98 -2.95 -10.45
C TYR A 9 -9.08 -4.15 -10.11
N LEU A 10 -8.02 -3.95 -9.31
CA LEU A 10 -7.13 -5.03 -8.83
C LEU A 10 -7.71 -5.77 -7.63
N LYS A 11 -8.68 -5.18 -6.93
CA LYS A 11 -9.30 -5.76 -5.74
C LYS A 11 -10.25 -6.89 -6.15
N ILE A 12 -10.09 -8.03 -5.50
CA ILE A 12 -11.00 -9.17 -5.64
C ILE A 12 -12.17 -8.98 -4.67
N ASP A 13 -13.40 -9.13 -5.17
CA ASP A 13 -14.59 -9.11 -4.33
C ASP A 13 -14.57 -10.26 -3.32
N PHE A 14 -14.87 -9.94 -2.07
CA PHE A 14 -14.75 -10.88 -0.97
C PHE A 14 -15.79 -10.59 0.13
N LEU A 15 -16.40 -11.65 0.66
CA LEU A 15 -17.52 -11.60 1.61
C LEU A 15 -17.18 -12.47 2.83
N GLU A 16 -16.19 -12.07 3.62
CA GLU A 16 -15.85 -12.78 4.85
C GLU A 16 -15.05 -11.85 5.77
N ASP A 17 -15.36 -11.88 7.07
CA ASP A 17 -14.60 -11.14 8.08
C ASP A 17 -13.33 -11.92 8.40
N VAL A 18 -12.18 -11.34 8.05
CA VAL A 18 -10.88 -11.97 8.26
C VAL A 18 -10.04 -11.08 9.16
N SER A 19 -9.60 -11.66 10.27
CA SER A 19 -8.67 -11.02 11.19
C SER A 19 -7.39 -10.56 10.47
N PRO A 20 -6.79 -9.44 10.91
CA PRO A 20 -5.47 -9.07 10.42
C PRO A 20 -4.42 -10.18 10.61
N VAL A 21 -3.47 -10.23 9.70
CA VAL A 21 -2.37 -11.21 9.69
C VAL A 21 -1.03 -10.52 9.84
N GLU A 22 -0.01 -11.27 10.25
CA GLU A 22 1.35 -10.75 10.34
C GLU A 22 1.93 -10.39 8.97
N ALA A 23 2.78 -9.36 8.94
CA ALA A 23 3.43 -8.92 7.72
C ALA A 23 4.57 -9.89 7.34
N GLN A 24 4.40 -10.62 6.24
CA GLN A 24 5.45 -11.49 5.69
C GLN A 24 6.47 -10.73 4.84
N SER A 25 6.06 -9.62 4.23
CA SER A 25 6.94 -8.79 3.41
C SER A 25 6.69 -7.32 3.66
N THR A 26 7.78 -6.56 3.73
CA THR A 26 7.80 -5.14 4.03
C THR A 26 8.50 -4.39 2.92
N TRP A 27 7.90 -3.31 2.46
CA TRP A 27 8.47 -2.41 1.47
C TRP A 27 8.41 -0.97 1.98
N ARG A 28 9.57 -0.40 2.29
CA ARG A 28 9.67 1.02 2.62
C ARG A 28 9.73 1.83 1.32
N VAL A 29 8.73 2.66 1.10
CA VAL A 29 8.59 3.45 -0.12
C VAL A 29 9.48 4.69 -0.07
N THR A 30 9.60 5.31 1.11
CA THR A 30 10.36 6.54 1.29
C THR A 30 11.82 6.31 1.66
N LYS A 31 12.67 7.22 1.21
CA LYS A 31 14.10 7.27 1.56
C LYS A 31 14.38 8.20 2.73
N ALA A 32 13.56 9.23 2.91
CA ALA A 32 13.73 10.22 3.97
C ALA A 32 13.42 9.67 5.38
N ARG A 33 14.01 10.31 6.40
CA ARG A 33 13.79 9.98 7.82
C ARG A 33 12.68 10.79 8.49
N ARG A 34 12.36 11.98 7.97
CA ARG A 34 11.38 12.90 8.58
C ARG A 34 9.95 12.36 8.50
N GLU A 35 9.64 11.70 7.40
CA GLU A 35 8.36 11.05 7.17
C GLU A 35 8.62 9.71 6.48
N SER A 36 7.94 8.65 6.93
CA SER A 36 8.14 7.32 6.36
C SER A 36 6.84 6.63 6.00
N VAL A 37 6.76 6.14 4.77
CA VAL A 37 5.68 5.26 4.31
C VAL A 37 6.24 3.87 4.09
N THR A 38 5.63 2.91 4.77
CA THR A 38 5.95 1.49 4.68
C THR A 38 4.69 0.73 4.30
N ILE A 39 4.78 -0.12 3.28
CA ILE A 39 3.71 -1.00 2.84
C ILE A 39 4.06 -2.42 3.28
N PHE A 40 3.11 -3.07 3.94
CA PHE A 40 3.18 -4.45 4.34
C PHE A 40 2.38 -5.30 3.36
N SER A 41 2.79 -6.55 3.17
CA SER A 41 2.01 -7.53 2.40
C SER A 41 2.18 -8.93 2.98
N SER A 42 1.13 -9.75 2.83
CA SER A 42 1.13 -11.14 3.27
C SER A 42 0.37 -12.01 2.27
N LEU A 43 0.85 -13.22 2.06
CA LEU A 43 0.13 -14.29 1.35
C LEU A 43 -0.81 -14.99 2.34
N LEU A 44 -2.06 -15.16 1.95
CA LEU A 44 -3.07 -15.93 2.68
C LEU A 44 -3.03 -17.42 2.28
N PRO A 45 -3.61 -18.32 3.09
CA PRO A 45 -3.64 -19.75 2.79
C PRO A 45 -4.32 -20.12 1.46
N ASP A 46 -5.23 -19.29 0.98
CA ASP A 46 -5.93 -19.46 -0.29
C ASP A 46 -5.14 -18.95 -1.51
N GLY A 47 -3.91 -18.49 -1.31
CA GLY A 47 -3.03 -17.97 -2.36
C GLY A 47 -3.27 -16.50 -2.72
N SER A 48 -4.25 -15.84 -2.10
CA SER A 48 -4.47 -14.41 -2.29
C SER A 48 -3.50 -13.57 -1.45
N TRP A 49 -3.24 -12.35 -1.91
CA TRP A 49 -2.40 -11.39 -1.20
C TRP A 49 -3.25 -10.32 -0.52
N VAL A 50 -2.81 -9.87 0.65
CA VAL A 50 -3.37 -8.73 1.37
C VAL A 50 -2.27 -7.69 1.61
N TYR A 51 -2.65 -6.44 1.84
CA TYR A 51 -1.72 -5.37 2.21
C TYR A 51 -2.09 -4.72 3.54
N GLY A 52 -1.09 -4.11 4.16
CA GLY A 52 -1.22 -3.17 5.26
C GLY A 52 -0.27 -2.00 5.04
N TYR A 53 -0.24 -1.06 5.98
CA TYR A 53 0.68 0.08 5.89
C TYR A 53 1.07 0.62 7.26
N ALA A 54 2.18 1.36 7.29
CA ALA A 54 2.54 2.26 8.36
C ALA A 54 3.02 3.59 7.76
N VAL A 55 2.48 4.69 8.28
CA VAL A 55 2.92 6.06 7.99
C VAL A 55 3.39 6.69 9.28
N ASN A 56 4.67 7.02 9.37
CA ASN A 56 5.21 7.89 10.41
C ASN A 56 5.26 9.30 9.83
N TRP A 57 4.39 10.17 10.32
CA TRP A 57 4.21 11.52 9.80
C TRP A 57 5.29 12.46 10.35
N ALA A 58 5.61 13.51 9.58
CA ALA A 58 6.59 14.52 10.01
C ALA A 58 6.22 15.25 11.32
N ASN A 59 4.93 15.26 11.69
CA ASN A 59 4.44 15.84 12.94
C ASN A 59 4.52 14.87 14.15
N GLY A 60 5.14 13.70 13.99
CA GLY A 60 5.32 12.71 15.05
C GLY A 60 4.12 11.77 15.27
N ARG A 61 3.02 11.93 14.51
CA ARG A 61 1.90 10.98 14.54
C ARG A 61 2.25 9.72 13.75
N THR A 62 1.52 8.64 14.02
CA THR A 62 1.60 7.40 13.26
C THR A 62 0.22 6.92 12.84
N SER A 63 0.09 6.49 11.59
CA SER A 63 -1.06 5.74 11.10
C SER A 63 -0.61 4.33 10.73
N VAL A 64 -1.21 3.30 11.32
CA VAL A 64 -0.86 1.90 11.05
C VAL A 64 -2.11 1.09 10.79
N GLN A 65 -2.03 0.21 9.81
CA GLN A 65 -3.00 -0.84 9.57
C GLN A 65 -2.24 -2.13 9.22
N GLN A 66 -2.49 -3.20 9.97
CA GLN A 66 -1.92 -4.51 9.66
C GLN A 66 -2.52 -5.10 8.38
N PRO A 67 -1.80 -5.99 7.68
CA PRO A 67 -2.34 -6.70 6.53
C PRO A 67 -3.65 -7.39 6.84
N THR A 68 -4.69 -7.12 6.06
CA THR A 68 -6.03 -7.72 6.26
C THR A 68 -6.82 -7.75 4.97
N ALA A 69 -7.67 -8.77 4.82
CA ALA A 69 -8.61 -8.85 3.70
C ALA A 69 -9.66 -7.73 3.71
N ALA A 70 -9.91 -7.08 4.86
CA ALA A 70 -10.83 -5.94 4.96
C ALA A 70 -10.39 -4.75 4.08
N LEU A 71 -9.07 -4.61 3.83
CA LEU A 71 -8.52 -3.61 2.91
C LEU A 71 -8.62 -4.05 1.43
N GLY A 72 -8.85 -5.34 1.20
CA GLY A 72 -8.92 -5.97 -0.11
C GLY A 72 -8.03 -7.19 -0.22
N ARG A 73 -8.34 -8.02 -1.21
CA ARG A 73 -7.56 -9.18 -1.62
C ARG A 73 -7.08 -9.00 -3.06
N PHE A 74 -5.92 -9.55 -3.34
CA PHE A 74 -5.20 -9.31 -4.58
C PHE A 74 -4.62 -10.60 -5.14
N ARG A 75 -4.49 -10.69 -6.46
CA ARG A 75 -3.96 -11.88 -7.13
C ARG A 75 -2.45 -12.04 -6.96
N SER A 76 -1.76 -10.92 -6.80
CA SER A 76 -0.31 -10.90 -6.63
C SER A 76 0.12 -9.92 -5.55
N GLN A 77 1.35 -10.11 -5.03
CA GLN A 77 1.95 -9.17 -4.11
C GLN A 77 2.10 -7.77 -4.72
N ARG A 78 2.39 -7.71 -6.02
CA ARG A 78 2.53 -6.46 -6.76
C ARG A 78 1.21 -5.71 -6.81
N ASP A 79 0.11 -6.39 -7.08
CA ASP A 79 -1.23 -5.77 -7.12
C ASP A 79 -1.59 -5.19 -5.75
N ALA A 80 -1.30 -5.93 -4.68
CA ALA A 80 -1.50 -5.47 -3.31
C ALA A 80 -0.69 -4.18 -3.03
N LYS A 81 0.58 -4.14 -3.49
CA LYS A 81 1.44 -2.95 -3.37
C LYS A 81 0.96 -1.77 -4.23
N LEU A 82 0.51 -2.02 -5.47
CA LEU A 82 -0.05 -1.00 -6.37
C LEU A 82 -1.31 -0.39 -5.77
N TYR A 83 -2.21 -1.21 -5.25
CA TYR A 83 -3.40 -0.72 -4.57
C TYR A 83 -3.05 0.10 -3.33
N ALA A 84 -2.13 -0.40 -2.49
CA ALA A 84 -1.68 0.29 -1.30
C ALA A 84 -1.07 1.67 -1.60
N ILE A 85 -0.18 1.76 -2.58
CA ILE A 85 0.43 3.04 -2.95
C ILE A 85 -0.58 3.97 -3.63
N GLY A 86 -1.49 3.45 -4.45
CA GLY A 86 -2.60 4.22 -5.03
C GLY A 86 -3.50 4.85 -3.97
N PHE A 87 -3.75 4.14 -2.87
CA PHE A 87 -4.45 4.70 -1.72
C PHE A 87 -3.68 5.88 -1.11
N MET A 88 -2.36 5.75 -0.91
CA MET A 88 -1.53 6.85 -0.39
C MET A 88 -1.54 8.07 -1.32
N LEU A 89 -1.53 7.86 -2.63
CA LEU A 89 -1.58 8.93 -3.63
C LEU A 89 -2.88 9.73 -3.61
N LEU A 90 -3.99 9.17 -3.09
CA LEU A 90 -5.22 9.95 -2.86
C LEU A 90 -5.04 11.03 -1.77
N TYR A 91 -4.08 10.84 -0.87
CA TYR A 91 -3.77 11.74 0.24
C TYR A 91 -2.45 12.47 0.03
N LEU A 92 -1.99 12.60 -1.22
CA LEU A 92 -0.68 13.16 -1.56
C LEU A 92 -0.43 14.53 -0.90
N ASP A 93 -1.47 15.35 -0.78
CA ASP A 93 -1.39 16.70 -0.23
C ASP A 93 -1.10 16.77 1.28
N TYR A 94 -1.26 15.65 2.00
CA TYR A 94 -0.92 15.56 3.41
C TYR A 94 0.55 15.22 3.66
N PHE A 95 1.26 14.72 2.65
CA PHE A 95 2.67 14.33 2.76
C PHE A 95 3.60 15.52 2.47
N ILE A 96 4.83 15.46 2.99
CA ILE A 96 5.89 16.42 2.64
C ILE A 96 6.39 16.18 1.21
N GLU A 97 6.96 17.20 0.57
CA GLU A 97 7.37 17.17 -0.84
C GLU A 97 8.24 15.95 -1.20
N ASP A 98 9.27 15.67 -0.40
CA ASP A 98 10.15 14.51 -0.59
C ASP A 98 9.37 13.19 -0.61
N THR A 99 8.41 13.03 0.29
CA THR A 99 7.58 11.83 0.39
C THR A 99 6.63 11.72 -0.80
N ARG A 100 6.12 12.84 -1.33
CA ARG A 100 5.30 12.83 -2.56
C ARG A 100 6.10 12.33 -3.76
N ILE A 101 7.36 12.76 -3.88
CA ILE A 101 8.26 12.30 -4.95
C ILE A 101 8.53 10.81 -4.79
N ASP A 102 8.88 10.36 -3.59
CA ASP A 102 9.13 8.95 -3.29
C ASP A 102 7.91 8.06 -3.59
N LEU A 103 6.69 8.49 -3.24
CA LEU A 103 5.45 7.76 -3.54
C LEU A 103 5.22 7.62 -5.05
N ARG A 104 5.42 8.70 -5.82
CA ARG A 104 5.29 8.65 -7.30
C ARG A 104 6.35 7.76 -7.93
N SER A 105 7.60 7.85 -7.48
CA SER A 105 8.68 6.96 -7.95
C SER A 105 8.42 5.50 -7.56
N GLY A 106 7.90 5.26 -6.37
CA GLY A 106 7.47 3.94 -5.91
C GLY A 106 6.40 3.35 -6.83
N GLU A 107 5.37 4.12 -7.17
CA GLU A 107 4.31 3.69 -8.11
C GLU A 107 4.90 3.35 -9.48
N ALA A 108 5.74 4.23 -10.03
CA ALA A 108 6.41 4.01 -11.32
C ALA A 108 7.26 2.73 -11.31
N SER A 109 7.97 2.44 -10.21
CA SER A 109 8.79 1.23 -10.09
C SER A 109 7.96 -0.07 -10.13
N LEU A 110 6.76 -0.06 -9.54
CA LEU A 110 5.85 -1.20 -9.60
C LEU A 110 5.25 -1.35 -11.00
N LEU A 111 4.93 -0.25 -11.68
CA LEU A 111 4.41 -0.28 -13.05
C LEU A 111 5.46 -0.80 -14.05
N GLN A 112 6.72 -0.38 -13.93
CA GLN A 112 7.80 -0.80 -14.83
C GLN A 112 8.17 -2.29 -14.71
N ALA A 113 7.92 -2.92 -13.56
CA ALA A 113 8.17 -4.35 -13.35
C ALA A 113 7.31 -5.27 -14.24
N GLU A 114 6.39 -4.74 -15.05
CA GLU A 114 5.59 -5.48 -16.04
C GLU A 114 6.25 -5.58 -17.42
N LEU A 115 7.32 -4.82 -17.67
CA LEU A 115 7.95 -4.72 -19.00
C LEU A 115 9.08 -5.73 -19.25
N PHE A 116 9.34 -6.64 -18.32
CA PHE A 116 10.44 -7.62 -18.40
C PHE A 116 10.00 -9.02 -17.97
#